data_AF-A0A1Y5PUM5-F1
#
_entry.id   AF-A0A1Y5PUM5-F1
#
_cell.length_a   1.000
_cell.length_b   1.000
_cell.length_c   1.000
_cell.angle_alpha   90.00
_cell.angle_beta   90.00
_cell.angle_gamma   90.00
#
_symmetry.space_group_name_H-M   'P 1'
#
loop_
_entity.id
_entity.type
_entity.pdbx_description
1 polymer ?
#
loop_
_entity_poly.entity_id
_entity_poly.type
_entity_poly.pdbx_seq_one_letter_code
_entity_poly.pdbx_strand_id
1 'polypeptide(L)'
;MNPGARDKAIVMPKCPRESLTYLRVEGLHCPALLARLLAMLARHALRPVDVQLDRAGKWQQIEITLDGLHYDLPRQLLARVEAVKEVRAVELTDVAGRPLIPAGKSSAPKRVAASVVRPRDTVRSAPSRSCRTA
;
A
#
# COMPACT_ATOMS: atom_id res chain seq x y z
N MET A 1 56.06 -7.84 14.67
CA MET A 1 55.31 -6.77 13.98
C MET A 1 54.98 -7.26 12.58
N ASN A 2 53.70 -7.47 12.26
CA ASN A 2 53.24 -7.87 10.92
C ASN A 2 52.06 -6.96 10.54
N PRO A 3 52.23 -5.98 9.64
CA PRO A 3 51.12 -5.18 9.14
C PRO A 3 50.61 -5.81 7.84
N GLY A 4 49.51 -6.55 7.93
CA GLY A 4 48.97 -7.23 6.76
C GLY A 4 47.53 -7.68 6.92
N ALA A 5 46.76 -7.03 7.79
CA ALA A 5 45.32 -7.19 7.82
C ALA A 5 44.75 -6.43 6.62
N ARG A 6 44.72 -7.10 5.46
CA ARG A 6 43.95 -6.64 4.30
C ARG A 6 42.50 -6.56 4.76
N ASP A 7 41.97 -5.34 4.82
CA ASP A 7 40.54 -5.07 4.90
C ASP A 7 39.82 -5.97 3.89
N LYS A 8 39.21 -7.05 4.40
CA LYS A 8 38.19 -7.76 3.63
C LYS A 8 37.04 -6.77 3.54
N ALA A 9 37.04 -5.99 2.46
CA ALA A 9 35.89 -5.20 2.07
C ALA A 9 34.68 -6.13 2.14
N ILE A 10 33.82 -5.91 3.13
CA ILE A 10 32.54 -6.57 3.25
C ILE A 10 31.77 -6.05 2.03
N VAL A 11 31.83 -6.79 0.93
CA VAL A 11 30.99 -6.55 -0.22
C VAL A 11 29.59 -6.84 0.27
N MET A 12 28.87 -5.79 0.72
CA MET A 12 27.45 -5.88 0.96
C MET A 12 26.84 -6.40 -0.33
N PRO A 13 26.20 -7.59 -0.33
CA PRO A 13 25.57 -8.09 -1.53
C PRO A 13 24.54 -7.04 -1.96
N LYS A 14 24.73 -6.48 -3.16
CA LYS A 14 23.67 -5.71 -3.82
C LYS A 14 22.50 -6.68 -3.94
N CYS A 15 21.43 -6.47 -3.17
CA CYS A 15 20.22 -7.28 -3.28
C CYS A 15 19.78 -7.25 -4.75
N PRO A 16 19.67 -8.40 -5.44
CA PRO A 16 19.16 -8.41 -6.80
C PRO A 16 17.74 -7.86 -6.76
N ARG A 17 17.48 -6.76 -7.49
CA ARG A 17 16.19 -6.04 -7.51
C ARG A 17 15.00 -6.91 -7.96
N GLU A 18 15.28 -8.11 -8.46
CA GLU A 18 14.32 -9.09 -8.95
C GLU A 18 13.47 -9.74 -7.83
N SER A 19 13.85 -9.59 -6.56
CA SER A 19 13.11 -10.10 -5.39
C SER A 19 12.22 -9.07 -4.69
N LEU A 20 12.10 -7.86 -5.23
CA LEU A 20 11.33 -6.78 -4.60
C LEU A 20 9.83 -6.96 -4.81
N THR A 21 9.09 -6.70 -3.74
CA THR A 21 7.63 -6.76 -3.72
C THR A 21 7.07 -5.57 -2.96
N TYR A 22 5.88 -5.12 -3.33
CA TYR A 22 5.28 -3.91 -2.80
C TYR A 22 3.99 -4.27 -2.06
N LEU A 23 3.96 -3.95 -0.77
CA LEU A 23 2.77 -4.04 0.06
C LEU A 23 2.14 -2.65 0.14
N ARG A 24 1.01 -2.47 -0.55
CA ARG A 24 0.22 -1.24 -0.50
C ARG A 24 -0.96 -1.43 0.45
N VAL A 25 -1.11 -0.54 1.42
CA VAL A 25 -2.17 -0.55 2.41
C VAL A 25 -2.90 0.79 2.35
N GLU A 26 -4.20 0.76 2.07
CA GLU A 26 -5.08 1.91 2.20
C GLU A 26 -5.88 1.79 3.48
N GLY A 27 -5.88 2.84 4.31
CA GLY A 27 -6.59 2.84 5.57
C GLY A 27 -6.91 4.22 6.10
N LEU A 28 -7.63 4.26 7.22
CA LEU A 28 -7.84 5.49 7.98
C LEU A 28 -6.50 5.99 8.53
N HIS A 29 -6.37 7.31 8.62
CA HIS A 29 -5.22 7.92 9.27
C HIS A 29 -5.19 7.51 10.75
N CYS A 30 -4.20 6.69 11.10
CA CYS A 30 -3.97 6.18 12.43
C CYS A 30 -2.46 6.10 12.68
N PRO A 31 -1.92 6.79 13.69
CA PRO A 31 -0.50 6.76 14.03
C PRO A 31 0.03 5.35 14.32
N ALA A 32 -0.83 4.46 14.85
CA ALA A 32 -0.46 3.10 15.21
C ALA A 32 -0.47 2.11 14.03
N LEU A 33 -1.06 2.47 12.88
CA LEU A 33 -1.20 1.55 11.74
C LEU A 33 0.16 1.14 11.20
N LEU A 34 1.07 2.09 10.95
CA LEU A 34 2.41 1.77 10.46
C LEU A 34 3.17 0.87 11.43
N ALA A 35 3.15 1.18 12.73
CA ALA A 35 3.81 0.37 13.74
C ALA A 35 3.25 -1.07 13.78
N ARG A 36 1.92 -1.23 13.66
CA ARG A 36 1.27 -2.55 13.56
C ARG A 36 1.72 -3.31 12.31
N LEU A 37 1.77 -2.64 11.15
CA LEU A 37 2.22 -3.24 9.89
C LEU A 37 3.66 -3.74 10.01
N LEU A 38 4.58 -2.90 10.50
CA LEU A 38 5.98 -3.27 10.69
C LEU A 38 6.14 -4.43 11.68
N ALA A 39 5.38 -4.44 12.78
CA ALA A 39 5.38 -5.56 13.72
C ALA A 39 4.89 -6.88 13.09
N MET A 40 3.88 -6.83 12.21
CA MET A 40 3.43 -8.01 11.46
C MET A 40 4.51 -8.51 10.50
N LEU A 41 5.14 -7.62 9.75
CA LEU A 41 6.23 -7.96 8.83
C LEU A 41 7.40 -8.64 9.57
N ALA A 42 7.79 -8.09 10.72
CA ALA A 42 8.86 -8.66 11.55
C ALA A 42 8.55 -10.09 12.02
N ARG A 43 7.30 -10.38 12.40
CA ARG A 43 6.88 -11.75 12.80
C ARG A 43 6.96 -12.77 11.67
N HIS A 44 6.94 -12.29 10.43
CA HIS A 44 7.03 -13.10 9.21
C HIS A 44 8.45 -13.07 8.61
N ALA A 45 9.44 -12.53 9.34
CA ALA A 45 10.83 -12.38 8.89
C ALA A 45 10.99 -11.59 7.57
N LEU A 46 10.00 -10.75 7.24
CA LEU A 46 10.03 -9.90 6.05
C LEU A 46 10.81 -8.62 6.33
N ARG A 47 11.69 -8.25 5.40
CA ARG A 47 12.57 -7.10 5.55
C ARG A 47 12.05 -5.91 4.74
N PRO A 48 11.52 -4.86 5.38
CA PRO A 48 11.19 -3.63 4.68
C PRO A 48 12.47 -2.92 4.24
N VAL A 49 12.53 -2.55 2.97
CA VAL A 49 13.62 -1.80 2.34
C VAL A 49 13.29 -0.31 2.27
N ASP A 50 12.02 0.01 2.00
CA ASP A 50 11.52 1.37 1.91
C ASP A 50 10.09 1.43 2.43
N VAL A 51 9.71 2.59 2.97
CA VAL A 51 8.36 2.88 3.47
C VAL A 51 7.96 4.27 3.01
N GLN A 52 6.89 4.33 2.23
CA GLN A 52 6.29 5.57 1.77
C GLN A 52 4.92 5.74 2.40
N LEU A 53 4.60 6.97 2.79
CA LEU A 53 3.36 7.28 3.47
C LEU A 53 2.77 8.55 2.88
N ASP A 54 1.65 8.38 2.17
CA ASP A 54 0.88 9.46 1.59
C ASP A 54 -0.40 9.68 2.41
N ARG A 55 -0.73 10.94 2.67
CA ARG A 55 -1.87 11.33 3.52
C ARG A 55 -2.81 12.22 2.73
N ALA A 56 -4.05 11.75 2.56
CA ALA A 56 -5.12 12.47 1.89
C ALA A 56 -6.32 12.63 2.84
N GLY A 57 -6.31 13.72 3.61
CA GLY A 57 -7.36 14.02 4.60
C GLY A 57 -7.42 12.95 5.70
N LYS A 58 -8.56 12.27 5.83
CA LYS A 58 -8.77 11.20 6.82
C LYS A 58 -8.21 9.83 6.40
N TRP A 59 -7.73 9.73 5.18
CA TRP A 59 -7.19 8.50 4.61
C TRP A 59 -5.67 8.60 4.49
N GLN A 60 -5.00 7.45 4.61
CA GLN A 60 -3.58 7.32 4.34
C GLN A 60 -3.34 6.09 3.47
N GLN A 61 -2.34 6.21 2.61
CA GLN A 61 -1.76 5.13 1.87
C GLN A 61 -0.36 4.88 2.41
N ILE A 62 -0.11 3.63 2.78
CA ILE A 62 1.20 3.17 3.23
C ILE A 62 1.68 2.18 2.18
N GLU A 63 2.83 2.45 1.58
CA GLU A 63 3.49 1.54 0.67
C GLU A 63 4.80 1.07 1.30
N ILE A 64 4.98 -0.24 1.39
CA ILE A 64 6.16 -0.87 1.99
C ILE A 64 6.82 -1.72 0.92
N THR A 65 8.04 -1.37 0.56
CA THR A 65 8.88 -2.19 -0.31
C THR A 65 9.53 -3.28 0.53
N LEU A 66 9.40 -4.53 0.12
CA LEU A 66 9.89 -5.71 0.83
C LEU A 66 10.95 -6.42 0.00
N ASP A 67 12.04 -6.84 0.64
CA ASP A 67 13.05 -7.72 0.05
C ASP A 67 12.69 -9.19 0.32
N GLY A 68 12.45 -9.96 -0.75
CA GLY A 68 12.43 -11.42 -0.70
C GLY A 68 11.15 -12.04 -0.18
N LEU A 69 10.07 -11.98 -0.97
CA LEU A 69 8.84 -12.71 -0.66
C LEU A 69 8.90 -14.14 -1.22
N HIS A 70 9.08 -15.11 -0.33
CA HIS A 70 8.82 -16.52 -0.64
C HIS A 70 7.32 -16.72 -0.89
N TYR A 71 6.95 -17.36 -1.99
CA TYR A 71 5.58 -17.46 -2.54
C TYR A 71 4.49 -17.99 -1.59
N ASP A 72 4.84 -18.61 -0.46
CA ASP A 72 3.87 -19.18 0.50
C ASP A 72 3.45 -18.25 1.65
N LEU A 73 4.25 -17.23 1.98
CA LEU A 73 3.91 -16.21 2.99
C LEU A 73 2.86 -15.13 2.61
N PRO A 74 2.58 -14.79 1.32
CA PRO A 74 1.71 -13.68 0.94
C PRO A 74 0.30 -13.75 1.53
N ARG A 75 -0.32 -14.94 1.55
CA ARG A 75 -1.75 -15.12 1.86
C ARG A 75 -2.08 -14.84 3.32
N GLN A 76 -1.30 -15.41 4.23
CA GLN A 76 -1.55 -15.28 5.66
C GLN A 76 -1.27 -13.85 6.14
N LEU A 77 -0.23 -13.22 5.59
CA LEU A 77 0.09 -11.83 5.88
C LEU A 77 -1.06 -10.93 5.42
N LEU A 78 -1.52 -11.07 4.17
CA LEU A 78 -2.59 -10.23 3.63
C LEU A 78 -3.88 -10.37 4.42
N ALA A 79 -4.31 -11.58 4.75
CA ALA A 79 -5.50 -11.80 5.57
C ALA A 79 -5.40 -11.14 6.96
N ARG A 80 -4.21 -11.12 7.56
CA ARG A 80 -3.99 -10.44 8.85
C ARG A 80 -4.02 -8.92 8.72
N VAL A 81 -3.48 -8.38 7.64
CA VAL A 81 -3.52 -6.94 7.35
C VAL A 81 -4.96 -6.50 7.05
N GLU A 82 -5.71 -7.26 6.27
CA GLU A 82 -7.14 -7.03 5.98
C GLU A 82 -8.01 -7.03 7.25
N ALA A 83 -7.65 -7.84 8.24
CA ALA A 83 -8.38 -7.92 9.51
C ALA A 83 -8.16 -6.70 10.43
N VAL A 84 -7.22 -5.81 10.11
CA VAL A 84 -6.99 -4.58 10.88
C VAL A 84 -8.12 -3.60 10.61
N LYS A 85 -8.82 -3.14 11.67
CA LYS A 85 -10.04 -2.31 11.54
C LYS A 85 -9.82 -1.01 10.77
N GLU A 86 -8.62 -0.45 10.84
CA GLU A 86 -8.26 0.79 10.15
C GLU A 86 -7.94 0.57 8.66
N VAL A 87 -7.76 -0.68 8.22
CA VAL A 87 -7.44 -1.04 6.83
C VAL A 87 -8.72 -1.20 6.02
N ARG A 88 -8.72 -0.55 4.85
CA ARG A 88 -9.80 -0.61 3.87
C ARG A 88 -9.46 -1.53 2.70
N ALA A 89 -8.21 -1.49 2.26
CA ALA A 89 -7.71 -2.30 1.17
C ALA A 89 -6.23 -2.59 1.40
N VAL A 90 -5.82 -3.76 0.92
CA VAL A 90 -4.41 -4.12 0.86
C VAL A 90 -4.15 -4.81 -0.47
N GLU A 91 -2.98 -4.55 -1.02
CA GLU A 91 -2.52 -5.15 -2.25
C GLU A 91 -1.06 -5.53 -2.11
N LEU A 92 -0.68 -6.66 -2.71
CA LEU A 92 0.69 -7.10 -2.79
C LEU A 92 1.05 -7.32 -4.26
N THR A 93 1.99 -6.53 -4.77
CA THR A 93 2.44 -6.57 -6.17
C THR A 93 3.92 -6.90 -6.29
N ASP A 94 4.29 -7.46 -7.44
CA ASP A 94 5.69 -7.56 -7.85
C ASP A 94 6.21 -6.23 -8.43
N VAL A 95 7.49 -6.22 -8.79
CA VAL A 95 8.15 -5.09 -9.50
C VAL A 95 7.53 -4.74 -10.85
N ALA A 96 6.78 -5.65 -11.48
CA ALA A 96 6.05 -5.39 -12.71
C ALA A 96 4.62 -4.86 -12.46
N GLY A 97 4.25 -4.62 -11.20
CA GLY A 97 2.90 -4.19 -10.80
C GLY A 97 1.85 -5.30 -10.92
N ARG A 98 2.27 -6.56 -11.03
CA ARG A 98 1.35 -7.70 -11.09
C ARG A 98 0.98 -8.15 -9.68
N PRO A 99 -0.31 -8.42 -9.41
CA PRO A 99 -0.72 -8.90 -8.10
C PRO A 99 -0.15 -10.29 -7.83
N LEU A 100 0.51 -10.47 -6.70
CA LEU A 100 1.06 -11.76 -6.26
C LEU A 100 -0.02 -12.74 -5.80
N ILE A 101 -1.23 -12.25 -5.50
CA ILE A 101 -2.41 -13.07 -5.26
C ILE A 101 -3.47 -12.72 -6.31
N PRO A 102 -3.85 -13.66 -7.20
CA PRO A 102 -4.90 -13.40 -8.16
C PRO A 102 -6.24 -13.16 -7.46
N ALA A 103 -6.98 -12.15 -7.92
CA ALA A 103 -8.23 -11.62 -7.35
C ALA A 103 -9.40 -12.62 -7.20
N GLY A 104 -9.21 -13.91 -7.50
CA GLY A 104 -10.19 -14.98 -7.34
C GLY A 104 -10.06 -15.83 -6.08
N LYS A 105 -9.06 -15.58 -5.21
CA LYS A 105 -8.87 -16.31 -3.94
C LYS A 105 -8.75 -15.40 -2.70
N SER A 106 -8.99 -14.09 -2.85
CA SER A 106 -9.15 -13.17 -1.73
C SER A 106 -10.64 -13.02 -1.45
N SER A 107 -11.07 -13.36 -0.24
CA SER A 107 -12.42 -13.19 0.27
C SER A 107 -12.74 -11.73 0.64
N ALA A 108 -12.20 -10.77 -0.09
CA ALA A 108 -12.53 -9.35 0.04
C ALA A 108 -13.57 -8.95 -1.03
N PRO A 109 -14.64 -8.20 -0.67
CA PRO A 109 -15.70 -7.88 -1.60
C PRO A 109 -15.19 -6.90 -2.66
N LYS A 110 -15.24 -7.37 -3.90
CA LYS A 110 -15.21 -6.64 -5.19
C LYS A 110 -15.49 -5.14 -5.04
N ARG A 111 -14.45 -4.31 -4.82
CA ARG A 111 -14.60 -2.85 -4.97
C ARG A 111 -14.66 -2.54 -6.45
N VAL A 112 -15.85 -2.11 -6.85
CA VAL A 112 -16.18 -1.57 -8.18
C VAL A 112 -15.13 -0.55 -8.58
N ALA A 113 -14.54 -0.74 -9.76
CA ALA A 113 -13.72 0.26 -10.42
C ALA A 113 -14.52 1.56 -10.50
N ALA A 114 -14.14 2.56 -9.70
CA ALA A 114 -14.64 3.91 -9.85
C ALA A 114 -14.00 4.47 -11.12
N SER A 115 -14.65 4.19 -12.25
CA SER A 115 -14.43 4.91 -13.49
C SER A 115 -14.57 6.39 -13.21
N VAL A 116 -13.47 7.08 -13.47
CA VAL A 116 -13.37 8.50 -13.74
C VAL A 116 -14.61 8.98 -14.49
N VAL A 117 -15.46 9.76 -13.83
CA VAL A 117 -16.36 10.71 -14.50
C VAL A 117 -16.16 12.05 -13.81
N ARG A 118 -15.45 12.93 -14.51
CA ARG A 118 -15.24 14.33 -14.14
C ARG A 118 -16.61 15.03 -14.06
N PRO A 119 -16.91 15.84 -13.03
CA PRO A 119 -18.08 16.70 -13.09
C PRO A 119 -17.83 17.79 -14.14
N ARG A 120 -18.65 17.78 -15.20
CA ARG A 120 -18.69 18.82 -16.22
C ARG A 120 -19.74 19.85 -15.79
N ASP A 121 -19.31 21.10 -15.76
CA ASP A 121 -20.07 22.32 -15.47
C ASP A 121 -21.58 22.25 -15.69
N THR A 122 -22.35 22.58 -14.65
CA THR A 122 -23.70 23.12 -14.80
C THR A 122 -23.71 24.54 -14.28
N VAL A 123 -23.48 25.49 -15.19
CA VAL A 123 -23.86 26.90 -15.05
C VAL A 123 -25.38 26.95 -14.97
N ARG A 124 -25.92 27.26 -13.79
CA ARG A 124 -27.35 27.48 -13.60
C ARG A 124 -27.62 28.99 -13.61
N SER A 125 -27.86 29.53 -14.81
CA SER A 125 -28.51 30.83 -14.96
C SER A 125 -29.95 30.73 -14.46
N ALA A 126 -30.32 31.57 -13.49
CA ALA A 126 -31.69 31.73 -13.03
C ALA A 126 -32.34 32.91 -13.77
N PRO A 127 -33.51 32.73 -14.42
CA PRO A 127 -34.40 33.85 -14.71
C PRO A 127 -35.46 33.99 -13.62
N SER A 128 -35.47 35.18 -13.02
CA SER A 128 -36.44 35.70 -12.08
C SER A 128 -37.86 35.62 -12.63
N ARG A 129 -38.82 35.13 -11.82
CA ARG A 129 -40.24 35.43 -12.04
C ARG A 129 -41.00 35.63 -10.74
N SER A 130 -41.79 36.71 -10.79
CA SER A 130 -43.14 36.83 -10.25
C SER A 130 -43.31 37.20 -8.78
N CYS A 131 -43.50 38.50 -8.54
CA CYS A 131 -44.35 39.00 -7.46
C CYS A 131 -45.49 39.79 -8.11
N ARG A 132 -46.66 39.17 -8.22
CA ARG A 132 -47.94 39.83 -8.52
C ARG A 132 -48.80 39.57 -7.29
N THR A 133 -49.23 40.62 -6.60
CA THR A 133 -50.12 40.52 -5.43
C THR A 133 -51.18 41.61 -5.51
N ALA A 134 -52.42 41.17 -5.24
CA ALA A 134 -53.66 41.91 -5.01
C ALA A 134 -54.23 42.73 -6.17
#